data_AF-A0A1G2ZH55-F1
#
_entry.id   AF-A0A1G2ZH55-F1
#
_cell.length_a   1.000
_cell.length_b   1.000
_cell.length_c   1.000
_cell.angle_alpha   90.00
_cell.angle_beta   90.00
_cell.angle_gamma   90.00
#
_symmetry.space_group_name_H-M   'P 1'
#
loop_
_entity.id
_entity.type
_entity.pdbx_description
1 polymer ?
#
loop_
_entity_poly.entity_id
_entity_poly.type
_entity_poly.pdbx_seq_one_letter_code
_entity_poly.pdbx_strand_id
1 'polypeptide(L)'
;MRMQKKDTLIYALLFTCLFLAFLLNFNVFSEASNESVIEKAHRLQRLIQEKVAKGQDVSMALDLDKKSQLAAQEGNIDLVNKLLSDAIKILEDNVSSETTKESTVEDDKVPSETTNKSLVEKGGRLKKLIQEKAAKGQYLSMALYLDKKSQLAANTGNMSIVSKLLDDAIKALEDSPLTKVIELPVRIDKVMVTEGVPKYEEGRLVTDYKLAFATKMIPAKDGMVRIEITSTPVYVEEEPITTELKIKTEYSPFGLHPGYTYKKIKIDRKRINWITSTQPQEIGFDYKYSLDIGVKWNRPEVYAVWDIIQKTDKDIEKSIYDWKITDYIYGNVPRGINIMANIDVTENRILSGEMPFPKTFKFKTKYLEEKYIAFVKKLVERYDGDSIDDMSGLQNPVRYWQVFNEPDLASKDWEGYAHLLEITYKAIKEACPECKVVIGGMSLFPEGFNKFYIPILKKLKGKYIDVFDFHQFGESWVWMAYEDIISAIKNGLSENGYTRTEIWITETGTYSGKPENSRKQTEKEQAEALLKRYVCATSLGIKKIFWAFGLIEGCTDGNGEFDHTGLIYDGKDSDDLGYGQKKLAYYTYKMMTEKLEGCNLSEIERLNLGERICAYRFTKQNKPVYVIWAQ
;
A
#
# COMPACT_ATOMS: atom_id res chain seq x y z
N MET A 1 -17.37 17.99 16.15
CA MET A 1 -16.72 17.73 17.46
C MET A 1 -17.14 16.41 18.14
N ARG A 2 -17.88 15.49 17.49
CA ARG A 2 -18.30 14.18 18.06
C ARG A 2 -17.62 12.93 17.46
N MET A 3 -16.80 13.07 16.41
CA MET A 3 -16.19 11.92 15.71
C MET A 3 -14.83 11.48 16.28
N GLN A 4 -13.99 12.40 16.76
CA GLN A 4 -12.63 12.08 17.20
C GLN A 4 -12.55 11.34 18.55
N LYS A 5 -13.65 11.28 19.31
CA LYS A 5 -13.72 10.58 20.60
C LYS A 5 -13.96 9.07 20.47
N LYS A 6 -14.36 8.56 19.29
CA LYS A 6 -14.67 7.13 19.08
C LYS A 6 -13.43 6.28 18.79
N ASP A 7 -12.45 6.81 18.08
CA ASP A 7 -11.32 5.98 17.61
C ASP A 7 -10.35 5.65 18.75
N THR A 8 -10.02 6.60 19.62
CA THR A 8 -9.24 6.32 20.85
C THR A 8 -9.97 5.37 21.80
N LEU A 9 -11.30 5.41 21.83
CA LEU A 9 -12.14 4.54 22.65
C LEU A 9 -12.15 3.10 22.11
N ILE A 10 -12.18 2.92 20.79
CA ILE A 10 -12.22 1.60 20.12
C ILE A 10 -10.87 0.87 20.24
N TYR A 11 -9.74 1.55 20.10
CA TYR A 11 -8.42 0.92 20.27
C TYR A 11 -8.10 0.57 21.73
N ALA A 12 -8.56 1.38 22.70
CA ALA A 12 -8.49 1.04 24.13
C ALA A 12 -9.45 -0.11 24.49
N LEU A 13 -10.63 -0.21 23.86
CA LEU A 13 -11.59 -1.30 24.10
C LEU A 13 -11.12 -2.66 23.54
N LEU A 14 -10.55 -2.70 22.33
CA LEU A 14 -10.12 -3.95 21.67
C LEU A 14 -8.90 -4.62 22.35
N PHE A 15 -7.92 -3.85 22.82
CA PHE A 15 -6.72 -4.40 23.46
C PHE A 15 -6.97 -4.88 24.91
N THR A 16 -7.90 -4.25 25.62
CA THR A 16 -8.21 -4.58 27.02
C THR A 16 -9.16 -5.78 27.15
N CYS A 17 -9.99 -6.05 26.14
CA CYS A 17 -10.79 -7.29 26.06
C CYS A 17 -9.90 -8.54 25.91
N LEU A 18 -8.77 -8.44 25.21
CA LEU A 18 -7.75 -9.51 25.13
C LEU A 18 -7.06 -9.75 26.49
N PHE A 19 -6.87 -8.69 27.26
CA PHE A 19 -6.29 -8.75 28.60
C PHE A 19 -7.20 -9.43 29.64
N LEU A 20 -8.50 -9.11 29.62
CA LEU A 20 -9.49 -9.78 30.46
C LEU A 20 -9.68 -11.25 30.08
N ALA A 21 -9.62 -11.58 28.78
CA ALA A 21 -9.63 -12.97 28.31
C ALA A 21 -8.36 -13.74 28.73
N PHE A 22 -7.22 -13.06 28.88
CA PHE A 22 -5.97 -13.64 29.39
C PHE A 22 -6.06 -13.93 30.90
N LEU A 23 -6.64 -13.03 31.70
CA LEU A 23 -6.86 -13.23 33.14
C LEU A 23 -7.87 -14.35 33.44
N LEU A 24 -8.87 -14.56 32.58
CA LEU A 24 -9.85 -15.66 32.69
C LEU A 24 -9.25 -17.05 32.38
N ASN A 25 -8.11 -17.12 31.68
CA ASN A 25 -7.46 -18.39 31.32
C ASN A 25 -6.49 -18.92 32.40
N PHE A 26 -6.09 -18.10 33.37
CA PHE A 26 -5.30 -18.52 34.53
C PHE A 26 -6.21 -18.61 35.76
N ASN A 27 -6.70 -19.81 36.01
CA ASN A 27 -7.62 -20.16 37.09
C ASN A 27 -6.93 -20.01 38.46
N VAL A 28 -6.74 -18.77 38.94
CA VAL A 28 -6.15 -18.50 40.26
C VAL A 28 -7.00 -17.48 41.02
N PHE A 29 -7.37 -17.90 42.23
CA PHE A 29 -8.01 -17.17 43.34
C PHE A 29 -9.52 -17.38 43.58
N SER A 30 -9.78 -18.35 44.45
CA SER A 30 -10.76 -18.21 45.53
C SER A 30 -10.15 -17.43 46.69
N GLU A 31 -10.84 -16.40 47.18
CA GLU A 31 -11.21 -16.16 48.60
C GLU A 31 -11.53 -14.68 48.83
N ALA A 32 -12.52 -14.47 49.70
CA ALA A 32 -13.24 -13.22 49.89
C ALA A 32 -12.47 -12.18 50.74
N SER A 33 -12.71 -10.90 50.40
CA SER A 33 -12.56 -9.64 51.17
C SER A 33 -11.63 -8.55 50.62
N ASN A 34 -10.99 -8.72 49.46
CA ASN A 34 -10.36 -7.63 48.70
C ASN A 34 -10.90 -7.61 47.27
N GLU A 35 -11.20 -6.42 46.72
CA GLU A 35 -11.61 -6.24 45.32
C GLU A 35 -10.65 -7.01 44.39
N SER A 36 -11.19 -7.92 43.58
CA SER A 36 -10.38 -8.77 42.71
C SER A 36 -9.68 -7.94 41.62
N VAL A 37 -8.57 -8.44 41.10
CA VAL A 37 -7.83 -7.79 39.98
C VAL A 37 -8.75 -7.53 38.77
N ILE A 38 -9.67 -8.46 38.51
CA ILE A 38 -10.68 -8.35 37.44
C ILE A 38 -11.67 -7.21 37.73
N GLU A 39 -12.16 -7.10 38.96
CA GLU A 39 -13.04 -5.99 39.37
C GLU A 39 -12.35 -4.63 39.26
N LYS A 40 -11.07 -4.54 39.65
CA LYS A 40 -10.27 -3.32 39.49
C LYS A 40 -10.07 -2.95 38.03
N ALA A 41 -9.77 -3.91 37.16
CA ALA A 41 -9.66 -3.66 35.72
C ALA A 41 -10.98 -3.13 35.13
N HIS A 42 -12.12 -3.71 35.50
CA HIS A 42 -13.44 -3.23 35.08
C HIS A 42 -13.78 -1.84 35.65
N ARG A 43 -13.40 -1.55 36.89
CA ARG A 43 -13.59 -0.23 37.52
C ARG A 43 -12.75 0.83 36.84
N LEU A 44 -11.46 0.55 36.61
CA LEU A 44 -10.55 1.43 35.88
C LEU A 44 -11.11 1.76 34.49
N GLN A 45 -11.62 0.76 33.77
CA GLN A 45 -12.22 0.95 32.45
C GLN A 45 -13.43 1.89 32.48
N ARG A 46 -14.34 1.72 33.46
CA ARG A 46 -15.50 2.61 33.63
C ARG A 46 -15.06 4.05 33.92
N LEU A 47 -14.09 4.23 34.81
CA LEU A 47 -13.55 5.55 35.14
C LEU A 47 -12.88 6.22 33.93
N ILE A 48 -12.08 5.49 33.14
CA ILE A 48 -11.48 6.02 31.91
C ILE A 48 -12.58 6.49 30.95
N GLN A 49 -13.62 5.69 30.73
CA GLN A 49 -14.74 6.05 29.86
C GLN A 49 -15.45 7.33 30.34
N GLU A 50 -15.73 7.43 31.64
CA GLU A 50 -16.37 8.61 32.23
C GLU A 50 -15.51 9.87 32.10
N LYS A 51 -14.19 9.76 32.36
CA LYS A 51 -13.25 10.88 32.30
C LYS A 51 -13.02 11.35 30.87
N VAL A 52 -12.89 10.43 29.91
CA VAL A 52 -12.81 10.75 28.46
C VAL A 52 -14.10 11.40 27.95
N ALA A 53 -15.27 10.91 28.40
CA ALA A 53 -16.55 11.53 28.05
C ALA A 53 -16.60 13.00 28.50
N LYS A 54 -16.06 13.29 29.70
CA LYS A 54 -15.92 14.63 30.28
C LYS A 54 -14.73 15.44 29.73
N GLY A 55 -13.88 14.85 28.88
CA GLY A 55 -12.72 15.52 28.29
C GLY A 55 -11.55 15.73 29.27
N GLN A 56 -11.49 14.92 30.33
CA GLN A 56 -10.43 14.96 31.34
C GLN A 56 -9.26 14.06 30.92
N ASP A 57 -8.04 14.40 31.36
CA ASP A 57 -6.84 13.63 31.04
C ASP A 57 -6.86 12.27 31.76
N VAL A 58 -6.49 11.23 31.01
CA VAL A 58 -6.42 9.83 31.47
C VAL A 58 -5.06 9.20 31.15
N SER A 59 -4.10 9.98 30.64
CA SER A 59 -2.81 9.52 30.12
C SER A 59 -2.02 8.70 31.15
N MET A 60 -1.91 9.18 32.39
CA MET A 60 -1.23 8.46 33.47
C MET A 60 -1.93 7.16 33.85
N ALA A 61 -3.26 7.14 33.85
CA ALA A 61 -4.03 5.93 34.13
C ALA A 61 -3.86 4.87 33.03
N LEU A 62 -3.77 5.29 31.76
CA LEU A 62 -3.50 4.42 30.62
C LEU A 62 -2.07 3.85 30.63
N ASP A 63 -1.07 4.62 31.07
CA ASP A 63 0.31 4.13 31.21
C ASP A 63 0.41 3.06 32.32
N LEU A 64 -0.25 3.29 33.46
CA LEU A 64 -0.31 2.32 34.54
C LEU A 64 -1.09 1.06 34.14
N ASP A 65 -2.18 1.20 33.38
CA ASP A 65 -2.90 0.07 32.80
C ASP A 65 -1.98 -0.77 31.89
N LYS A 66 -1.25 -0.12 30.97
CA LYS A 66 -0.29 -0.81 30.09
C LYS A 66 0.82 -1.53 30.86
N LYS A 67 1.36 -0.91 31.91
CA LYS A 67 2.34 -1.55 32.81
C LYS A 67 1.72 -2.74 33.56
N SER A 68 0.46 -2.64 33.96
CA SER A 68 -0.26 -3.75 34.59
C SER A 68 -0.42 -4.93 33.61
N GLN A 69 -0.61 -4.65 32.32
CA GLN A 69 -0.72 -5.68 31.29
C GLN A 69 0.60 -6.40 31.04
N LEU A 70 1.73 -5.68 31.03
CA LEU A 70 3.06 -6.27 30.95
C LEU A 70 3.38 -7.11 32.20
N ALA A 71 3.08 -6.59 33.40
CA ALA A 71 3.28 -7.33 34.66
C ALA A 71 2.47 -8.64 34.69
N ALA A 72 1.28 -8.67 34.10
CA ALA A 72 0.49 -9.89 34.00
C ALA A 72 1.07 -10.91 33.00
N GLN A 73 1.66 -10.45 31.88
CA GLN A 73 2.37 -11.32 30.94
C GLN A 73 3.58 -11.98 31.59
N GLU A 74 4.17 -11.33 32.59
CA GLU A 74 5.26 -11.84 33.43
C GLU A 74 4.79 -12.65 34.65
N GLY A 75 3.46 -12.79 34.85
CA GLY A 75 2.87 -13.52 35.97
C GLY A 75 2.93 -12.81 37.33
N ASN A 76 3.26 -11.52 37.37
CA ASN A 76 3.45 -10.75 38.60
C ASN A 76 2.14 -10.09 39.08
N ILE A 77 1.23 -10.90 39.65
CA ILE A 77 -0.13 -10.48 40.03
C ILE A 77 -0.16 -9.39 41.10
N ASP A 78 0.79 -9.36 42.04
CA ASP A 78 0.88 -8.31 43.06
C ASP A 78 1.16 -6.94 42.44
N LEU A 79 2.04 -6.91 41.42
CA LEU A 79 2.33 -5.70 40.67
C LEU A 79 1.14 -5.26 39.81
N VAL A 80 0.42 -6.21 39.20
CA VAL A 80 -0.85 -5.91 38.51
C VAL A 80 -1.84 -5.23 39.46
N ASN A 81 -2.04 -5.82 40.64
CA ASN A 81 -2.99 -5.33 41.63
C ASN A 81 -2.63 -3.91 42.10
N LYS A 82 -1.35 -3.65 42.34
CA LYS A 82 -0.83 -2.32 42.71
C LYS A 82 -1.07 -1.29 41.59
N LEU A 83 -0.66 -1.61 40.37
CA LEU A 83 -0.74 -0.70 39.22
C LEU A 83 -2.19 -0.33 38.87
N LEU A 84 -3.12 -1.29 38.94
CA LEU A 84 -4.55 -1.02 38.75
C LEU A 84 -5.13 -0.13 39.85
N SER A 85 -4.75 -0.36 41.11
CA SER A 85 -5.14 0.50 42.23
C SER A 85 -4.63 1.92 42.08
N ASP A 86 -3.37 2.10 41.68
CA ASP A 86 -2.76 3.41 41.46
C ASP A 86 -3.46 4.15 40.30
N ALA A 87 -3.78 3.44 39.22
CA ALA A 87 -4.50 3.99 38.08
C ALA A 87 -5.92 4.46 38.45
N ILE A 88 -6.67 3.66 39.22
CA ILE A 88 -8.00 4.02 39.72
C ILE A 88 -7.92 5.26 40.60
N LYS A 89 -6.96 5.28 41.54
CA LYS A 89 -6.77 6.39 42.46
C LYS A 89 -6.50 7.71 41.74
N ILE A 90 -5.66 7.72 40.70
CA ILE A 90 -5.39 8.91 39.89
C ILE A 90 -6.66 9.46 39.22
N LEU A 91 -7.56 8.58 38.78
CA LEU A 91 -8.81 9.02 38.16
C LEU A 91 -9.82 9.52 39.21
N GLU A 92 -9.80 8.96 40.42
CA GLU A 92 -10.70 9.34 41.51
C GLU A 92 -10.28 10.64 42.20
N ASP A 93 -8.98 10.85 42.44
CA ASP A 93 -8.43 12.04 43.09
C ASP A 93 -8.60 13.32 42.24
N ASN A 94 -8.76 13.18 40.91
CA ASN A 94 -9.09 14.26 39.97
C ASN A 94 -10.54 14.82 40.11
N VAL A 95 -11.21 14.58 41.24
CA VAL A 95 -12.54 15.13 41.58
C VAL A 95 -12.45 16.25 42.63
N SER A 96 -11.30 16.43 43.31
CA SER A 96 -11.18 17.46 44.35
C SER A 96 -9.74 17.93 44.55
N SER A 97 -9.38 19.08 43.97
CA SER A 97 -8.59 20.16 44.62
C SER A 97 -7.96 21.09 43.58
N GLU A 98 -8.60 22.25 43.38
CA GLU A 98 -7.85 23.50 43.35
C GLU A 98 -7.28 23.69 44.77
N THR A 99 -5.97 23.58 44.97
CA THR A 99 -5.13 24.43 45.87
C THR A 99 -3.71 23.88 46.04
N THR A 100 -2.73 24.74 45.74
CA THR A 100 -1.33 24.83 46.22
C THR A 100 -0.76 23.74 47.16
N LYS A 101 0.40 23.17 46.79
CA LYS A 101 1.73 23.46 47.40
C LYS A 101 2.87 22.65 46.75
N GLU A 102 4.02 23.32 46.64
CA GLU A 102 5.33 22.79 46.27
C GLU A 102 5.82 21.70 47.25
N SER A 103 6.44 20.64 46.72
CA SER A 103 7.69 20.10 47.29
C SER A 103 8.48 19.32 46.24
N THR A 104 9.79 19.54 46.30
CA THR A 104 10.89 19.08 45.44
C THR A 104 11.30 17.63 45.73
N VAL A 105 11.53 16.80 44.69
CA VAL A 105 12.67 15.85 44.56
C VAL A 105 12.92 15.57 43.06
N GLU A 106 14.20 15.57 42.68
CA GLU A 106 14.78 15.43 41.35
C GLU A 106 14.68 14.03 40.70
N ASP A 107 14.49 14.07 39.38
CA ASP A 107 14.93 13.19 38.27
C ASP A 107 14.93 11.65 38.37
N ASP A 108 14.01 11.03 37.62
CA ASP A 108 14.39 10.36 36.36
C ASP A 108 13.18 10.25 35.39
N LYS A 109 13.25 11.06 34.32
CA LYS A 109 12.45 11.16 33.07
C LYS A 109 11.07 10.46 32.98
N VAL A 110 10.07 11.13 33.53
CA VAL A 110 8.70 11.18 32.99
C VAL A 110 8.57 12.49 32.19
N PRO A 111 8.00 12.53 30.97
CA PRO A 111 7.78 13.78 30.27
C PRO A 111 6.92 14.73 31.12
N SER A 112 7.39 15.95 31.35
CA SER A 112 6.65 16.94 32.13
C SER A 112 5.27 17.22 31.52
N GLU A 113 4.26 17.46 32.36
CA GLU A 113 2.89 17.81 31.96
C GLU A 113 2.84 18.98 30.95
N THR A 114 3.79 19.91 31.07
CA THR A 114 4.02 21.04 30.14
C THR A 114 4.41 20.59 28.73
N THR A 115 5.21 19.52 28.61
CA THR A 115 5.66 18.97 27.31
C THR A 115 4.50 18.31 26.58
N ASN A 116 3.65 17.56 27.29
CA ASN A 116 2.47 16.93 26.71
C ASN A 116 1.43 17.97 26.27
N LYS A 117 1.21 19.03 27.07
CA LYS A 117 0.34 20.15 26.69
C LYS A 117 0.81 20.85 25.40
N SER A 118 2.12 21.10 25.28
CA SER A 118 2.72 21.71 24.08
C SER A 118 2.52 20.86 22.82
N LEU A 119 2.66 19.53 22.91
CA LEU A 119 2.45 18.63 21.77
C LEU A 119 0.99 18.61 21.31
N VAL A 120 0.04 18.60 22.25
CA VAL A 120 -1.40 18.67 21.93
C VAL A 120 -1.73 19.99 21.22
N GLU A 121 -1.18 21.11 21.68
CA GLU A 121 -1.35 22.43 21.05
C GLU A 121 -0.77 22.45 19.62
N LYS A 122 0.44 21.91 19.41
CA LYS A 122 1.05 21.78 18.07
C LYS A 122 0.21 20.92 17.14
N GLY A 123 -0.23 19.74 17.60
CA GLY A 123 -1.10 18.87 16.82
C GLY A 123 -2.45 19.53 16.47
N GLY A 124 -3.01 20.30 17.40
CA GLY A 124 -4.21 21.11 17.16
C GLY A 124 -4.01 22.19 16.10
N ARG A 125 -2.90 22.94 16.19
CA ARG A 125 -2.52 23.97 15.19
C ARG A 125 -2.32 23.37 13.80
N LEU A 126 -1.59 22.25 13.70
CA LEU A 126 -1.35 21.56 12.43
C LEU A 126 -2.67 21.17 11.76
N LYS A 127 -3.60 20.54 12.50
CA LYS A 127 -4.92 20.16 11.97
C LYS A 127 -5.70 21.36 11.42
N LYS A 128 -5.68 22.48 12.14
CA LYS A 128 -6.35 23.71 11.70
C LYS A 128 -5.71 24.26 10.40
N LEU A 129 -4.38 24.32 10.34
CA LEU A 129 -3.67 24.78 9.14
C LEU A 129 -3.91 23.86 7.93
N ILE A 130 -3.96 22.54 8.12
CA ILE A 130 -4.30 21.58 7.06
C ILE A 130 -5.68 21.91 6.49
N GLN A 131 -6.68 22.14 7.35
CA GLN A 131 -8.04 22.48 6.91
C GLN A 131 -8.08 23.81 6.14
N GLU A 132 -7.40 24.83 6.66
CA GLU A 132 -7.33 26.16 6.01
C GLU A 132 -6.61 26.11 4.66
N LYS A 133 -5.52 25.36 4.56
CA LYS A 133 -4.74 25.18 3.33
C LYS A 133 -5.48 24.33 2.31
N ALA A 134 -6.14 23.24 2.75
CA ALA A 134 -6.99 22.41 1.91
C ALA A 134 -8.11 23.23 1.25
N ALA A 135 -8.78 24.10 2.02
CA ALA A 135 -9.84 24.98 1.52
C ALA A 135 -9.35 25.99 0.46
N LYS A 136 -8.04 26.26 0.44
CA LYS A 136 -7.39 27.15 -0.53
C LYS A 136 -6.71 26.39 -1.68
N GLY A 137 -6.84 25.06 -1.74
CA GLY A 137 -6.17 24.22 -2.74
C GLY A 137 -4.64 24.21 -2.62
N GLN A 138 -4.09 24.49 -1.43
CA GLN A 138 -2.65 24.54 -1.20
C GLN A 138 -2.03 23.17 -0.93
N TYR A 139 -0.71 23.08 -1.06
CA TYR A 139 0.05 21.83 -0.90
C TYR A 139 0.01 21.28 0.52
N LEU A 140 -0.41 20.02 0.64
CA LEU A 140 -0.54 19.32 1.91
C LEU A 140 0.42 18.14 2.06
N SER A 141 1.02 17.66 0.97
CA SER A 141 1.71 16.36 0.96
C SER A 141 2.83 16.28 1.99
N MET A 142 3.71 17.27 2.03
CA MET A 142 4.81 17.31 3.02
C MET A 142 4.28 17.36 4.46
N ALA A 143 3.27 18.18 4.74
CA ALA A 143 2.72 18.31 6.09
C ALA A 143 2.04 17.02 6.56
N LEU A 144 1.27 16.36 5.68
CA LEU A 144 0.60 15.09 5.98
C LEU A 144 1.61 13.95 6.17
N TYR A 145 2.67 13.93 5.37
CA TYR A 145 3.76 12.97 5.53
C TYR A 145 4.49 13.14 6.86
N LEU A 146 4.83 14.38 7.24
CA LEU A 146 5.49 14.68 8.51
C LEU A 146 4.57 14.39 9.70
N ASP A 147 3.26 14.68 9.60
CA ASP A 147 2.27 14.29 10.59
C ASP A 147 2.26 12.76 10.79
N LYS A 148 2.23 11.99 9.69
CA LYS A 148 2.28 10.52 9.77
C LYS A 148 3.58 10.03 10.44
N LYS A 149 4.73 10.62 10.10
CA LYS A 149 6.01 10.32 10.78
C LYS A 149 5.94 10.66 12.27
N SER A 150 5.28 11.76 12.65
CA SER A 150 5.12 12.14 14.06
C SER A 150 4.29 11.11 14.83
N GLN A 151 3.21 10.59 14.22
CA GLN A 151 2.37 9.55 14.81
C GLN A 151 3.16 8.24 15.00
N LEU A 152 3.99 7.87 14.01
CA LEU A 152 4.86 6.70 14.14
C LEU A 152 5.89 6.87 15.25
N ALA A 153 6.51 8.05 15.36
CA ALA A 153 7.45 8.36 16.43
C ALA A 153 6.78 8.32 17.81
N ALA A 154 5.54 8.80 17.91
CA ALA A 154 4.75 8.75 19.14
C ALA A 154 4.49 7.30 19.60
N ASN A 155 4.20 6.39 18.66
CA ASN A 155 4.02 4.97 18.97
C ASN A 155 5.28 4.31 19.54
N THR A 156 6.46 4.86 19.25
CA THR A 156 7.75 4.42 19.80
C THR A 156 8.18 5.17 21.06
N GLY A 157 7.34 6.09 21.56
CA GLY A 157 7.64 6.88 22.77
C GLY A 157 8.62 8.04 22.56
N ASN A 158 9.02 8.35 21.31
CA ASN A 158 10.05 9.36 21.05
C ASN A 158 9.48 10.78 20.91
N MET A 159 9.06 11.37 22.04
CA MET A 159 8.34 12.65 22.08
C MET A 159 9.14 13.86 21.57
N SER A 160 10.48 13.82 21.65
CA SER A 160 11.33 14.87 21.08
C SER A 160 11.22 14.90 19.54
N ILE A 161 11.25 13.72 18.90
CA ILE A 161 11.05 13.60 17.46
C ILE A 161 9.62 14.01 17.07
N VAL A 162 8.60 13.64 17.86
CA VAL A 162 7.22 14.08 17.62
C VAL A 162 7.14 15.60 17.56
N SER A 163 7.70 16.29 18.56
CA SER A 163 7.67 17.76 18.62
C SER A 163 8.30 18.40 17.39
N LYS A 164 9.48 17.91 16.98
CA LYS A 164 10.20 18.41 15.81
C LYS A 164 9.40 18.20 14.52
N LEU A 165 8.85 17.00 14.32
CA LEU A 165 8.07 16.66 13.11
C LEU A 165 6.79 17.49 13.00
N LEU A 166 6.13 17.80 14.13
CA LEU A 166 4.97 18.69 14.14
C LEU A 166 5.36 20.13 13.77
N ASP A 167 6.48 20.65 14.27
CA ASP A 167 6.99 21.98 13.90
C ASP A 167 7.33 22.05 12.41
N ASP A 168 8.03 21.04 11.90
CA ASP A 168 8.38 20.93 10.48
C ASP A 168 7.12 20.84 9.59
N ALA A 169 6.08 20.12 10.05
CA ALA A 169 4.79 20.02 9.34
C ALA A 169 4.04 21.35 9.31
N ILE A 170 4.03 22.10 10.42
CA ILE A 170 3.43 23.44 10.50
C ILE A 170 4.17 24.39 9.57
N LYS A 171 5.51 24.40 9.65
CA LYS A 171 6.36 25.22 8.78
C LYS A 171 6.18 24.87 7.30
N ALA A 172 5.97 23.58 6.98
CA ALA A 172 5.68 23.17 5.62
C ALA A 172 4.42 23.85 5.06
N LEU A 173 3.40 24.09 5.88
CA LEU A 173 2.18 24.78 5.47
C LEU A 173 2.32 26.30 5.43
N GLU A 174 3.15 26.88 6.30
CA GLU A 174 3.37 28.33 6.38
C GLU A 174 4.25 28.84 5.23
N ASP A 175 5.33 28.10 4.92
CA ASP A 175 6.32 28.46 3.90
C ASP A 175 6.04 27.83 2.52
N SER A 176 4.80 27.46 2.21
CA SER A 176 4.44 26.85 0.92
C SER A 176 3.88 27.90 -0.05
N PRO A 177 4.73 28.55 -0.87
CA PRO A 177 4.22 29.33 -1.99
C PRO A 177 3.51 28.40 -2.97
N LEU A 178 2.48 28.91 -3.65
CA LEU A 178 1.75 28.18 -4.68
C LEU A 178 2.66 27.81 -5.86
N THR A 179 3.74 28.55 -6.10
CA THR A 179 4.68 28.26 -7.17
C THR A 179 6.12 28.43 -6.71
N LYS A 180 7.03 27.72 -7.37
CA LYS A 180 8.48 27.90 -7.22
C LYS A 180 9.08 28.15 -8.60
N VAL A 181 10.14 28.94 -8.65
CA VAL A 181 10.90 29.16 -9.88
C VAL A 181 12.21 28.38 -9.79
N ILE A 182 12.48 27.58 -10.83
CA ILE A 182 13.71 26.81 -10.96
C ILE A 182 14.50 27.26 -12.19
N GLU A 183 15.80 26.99 -12.16
CA GLU A 183 16.69 27.12 -13.31
C GLU A 183 17.18 25.72 -13.70
N LEU A 184 16.90 25.32 -14.94
CA LEU A 184 17.28 24.02 -15.48
C LEU A 184 18.30 24.23 -16.61
N PRO A 185 19.49 23.60 -16.53
CA PRO A 185 20.46 23.65 -17.62
C PRO A 185 19.95 22.84 -18.82
N VAL A 186 20.05 23.44 -20.01
CA VAL A 186 19.58 22.85 -21.28
C VAL A 186 20.58 23.12 -22.40
N ARG A 187 20.60 22.26 -23.41
CA ARG A 187 21.55 22.36 -24.54
C ARG A 187 20.99 23.08 -25.77
N ILE A 188 19.78 23.59 -25.69
CA ILE A 188 19.04 24.13 -26.81
C ILE A 188 18.37 25.46 -26.45
N ASP A 189 17.95 26.22 -27.46
CA ASP A 189 17.45 27.58 -27.29
C ASP A 189 16.01 27.66 -26.76
N LYS A 190 15.27 26.54 -26.73
CA LYS A 190 13.89 26.49 -26.24
C LYS A 190 13.52 25.08 -25.82
N VAL A 191 12.80 24.93 -24.71
CA VAL A 191 12.24 23.62 -24.30
C VAL A 191 10.73 23.63 -24.37
N MET A 192 10.15 22.44 -24.51
CA MET A 192 8.72 22.21 -24.36
C MET A 192 8.44 21.80 -22.92
N VAL A 193 7.57 22.55 -22.24
CA VAL A 193 7.07 22.22 -20.90
C VAL A 193 5.61 21.81 -21.02
N THR A 194 5.28 20.60 -20.61
CA THR A 194 3.91 20.05 -20.64
C THR A 194 3.49 19.63 -19.25
N GLU A 195 2.34 20.10 -18.77
CA GLU A 195 1.75 19.61 -17.53
C GLU A 195 1.46 18.11 -17.64
N GLY A 196 1.80 17.35 -16.60
CA GLY A 196 1.63 15.89 -16.57
C GLY A 196 0.21 15.43 -16.25
N VAL A 197 -0.70 16.37 -15.96
CA VAL A 197 -2.11 16.13 -15.67
C VAL A 197 -2.95 17.01 -16.60
N PRO A 198 -4.13 16.54 -17.09
CA PRO A 198 -4.96 17.37 -17.93
C PRO A 198 -5.42 18.65 -17.21
N LYS A 199 -5.63 19.72 -17.98
CA LYS A 199 -6.00 21.06 -17.50
C LYS A 199 -7.45 21.20 -17.00
N TYR A 200 -8.18 20.08 -16.90
CA TYR A 200 -9.59 20.03 -16.53
C TYR A 200 -9.75 19.56 -15.08
N GLU A 201 -10.90 19.85 -14.48
CA GLU A 201 -11.23 19.38 -13.12
C GLU A 201 -11.62 17.90 -13.10
N GLU A 202 -12.17 17.37 -14.19
CA GLU A 202 -12.72 16.01 -14.29
C GLU A 202 -12.41 15.42 -15.66
N GLY A 203 -12.14 14.11 -15.71
CA GLY A 203 -11.75 13.39 -16.92
C GLY A 203 -12.85 13.32 -17.97
N ARG A 204 -14.13 13.38 -17.57
CA ARG A 204 -15.27 13.42 -18.52
C ARG A 204 -15.26 14.66 -19.42
N LEU A 205 -14.56 15.73 -19.02
CA LEU A 205 -14.44 16.98 -19.79
C LEU A 205 -13.36 16.88 -20.87
N VAL A 206 -12.53 15.83 -20.85
CA VAL A 206 -11.51 15.59 -21.88
C VAL A 206 -12.18 15.00 -23.12
N THR A 207 -12.45 15.85 -24.10
CA THR A 207 -13.00 15.44 -25.40
C THR A 207 -11.93 15.17 -26.46
N ASP A 208 -10.75 15.78 -26.32
CA ASP A 208 -9.57 15.54 -27.17
C ASP A 208 -8.32 15.36 -26.29
N TYR A 209 -7.79 14.14 -26.29
CA TYR A 209 -6.57 13.78 -25.55
C TYR A 209 -5.37 14.66 -25.92
N LYS A 210 -5.20 15.00 -27.21
CA LYS A 210 -4.02 15.75 -27.68
C LYS A 210 -4.01 17.20 -27.17
N LEU A 211 -5.18 17.75 -26.86
CA LEU A 211 -5.34 19.13 -26.37
C LEU A 211 -5.59 19.18 -24.85
N ALA A 212 -5.56 18.02 -24.18
CA ALA A 212 -5.95 17.90 -22.79
C ALA A 212 -4.93 18.50 -21.82
N PHE A 213 -3.66 18.55 -22.22
CA PHE A 213 -2.55 18.99 -21.38
C PHE A 213 -2.12 20.41 -21.75
N ALA A 214 -1.77 21.21 -20.74
CA ALA A 214 -1.21 22.52 -20.97
C ALA A 214 0.26 22.38 -21.41
N THR A 215 0.60 22.93 -22.57
CA THR A 215 1.96 22.92 -23.11
C THR A 215 2.42 24.33 -23.43
N LYS A 216 3.68 24.66 -23.10
CA LYS A 216 4.32 25.95 -23.38
C LYS A 216 5.73 25.74 -23.90
N MET A 217 6.14 26.57 -24.86
CA MET A 217 7.54 26.68 -25.25
C MET A 217 8.21 27.76 -24.41
N ILE A 218 9.30 27.43 -23.72
CA ILE A 218 10.04 28.37 -22.88
C ILE A 218 11.44 28.55 -23.47
N PRO A 219 11.86 29.79 -23.81
CA PRO A 219 13.19 30.04 -24.34
C PRO A 219 14.26 29.82 -23.25
N ALA A 220 15.40 29.30 -23.66
CA ALA A 220 16.60 29.27 -22.84
C ALA A 220 17.38 30.58 -23.02
N LYS A 221 17.99 31.04 -21.93
CA LYS A 221 18.92 32.18 -21.92
C LYS A 221 20.19 31.73 -21.23
N ASP A 222 21.34 31.96 -21.87
CA ASP A 222 22.66 31.59 -21.35
C ASP A 222 22.76 30.09 -20.97
N GLY A 223 22.12 29.21 -21.75
CA GLY A 223 22.09 27.76 -21.52
C GLY A 223 21.17 27.30 -20.38
N MET A 224 20.35 28.20 -19.83
CA MET A 224 19.43 27.91 -18.73
C MET A 224 17.99 28.22 -19.15
N VAL A 225 17.05 27.40 -18.70
CA VAL A 225 15.62 27.71 -18.78
C VAL A 225 15.05 27.96 -17.39
N ARG A 226 14.32 29.07 -17.26
CA ARG A 226 13.66 29.47 -16.02
C ARG A 226 12.20 29.04 -16.06
N ILE A 227 11.82 28.13 -15.19
CA ILE A 227 10.48 27.49 -15.19
C ILE A 227 9.79 27.76 -13.86
N GLU A 228 8.54 28.22 -13.93
CA GLU A 228 7.65 28.27 -12.78
C GLU A 228 6.93 26.92 -12.65
N ILE A 229 7.10 26.25 -11.50
CA ILE A 229 6.57 24.92 -11.19
C ILE A 229 5.62 24.97 -10.00
N THR A 230 4.65 24.05 -10.00
CA THR A 230 3.66 23.80 -8.94
C THR A 230 3.87 22.40 -8.35
N SER A 231 2.96 21.91 -7.50
CA SER A 231 2.92 20.48 -7.16
C SER A 231 2.48 19.59 -8.31
N THR A 232 1.86 20.14 -9.35
CA THR A 232 1.50 19.38 -10.54
C THR A 232 2.79 19.05 -11.30
N PRO A 233 3.12 17.77 -11.52
CA PRO A 233 4.32 17.43 -12.27
C PRO A 233 4.28 17.98 -13.69
N VAL A 234 5.42 18.46 -14.16
CA VAL A 234 5.61 18.87 -15.56
C VAL A 234 6.67 17.99 -16.22
N TYR A 235 6.44 17.66 -17.48
CA TYR A 235 7.47 17.14 -18.38
C TYR A 235 8.22 18.31 -19.00
N VAL A 236 9.54 18.27 -19.01
CA VAL A 236 10.37 19.19 -19.79
C VAL A 236 11.15 18.36 -20.81
N GLU A 237 10.97 18.70 -22.08
CA GLU A 237 11.57 18.00 -23.21
C GLU A 237 12.32 19.00 -24.10
N GLU A 238 13.53 18.63 -24.48
CA GLU A 238 14.33 19.41 -25.43
C GLU A 238 13.77 19.29 -26.86
N GLU A 239 13.28 18.10 -27.23
CA GLU A 239 12.61 17.85 -28.50
C GLU A 239 11.40 16.93 -28.26
N PRO A 240 10.33 17.03 -29.07
CA PRO A 240 9.25 16.06 -29.02
C PRO A 240 9.78 14.65 -29.30
N ILE A 241 9.65 13.75 -28.34
CA ILE A 241 10.06 12.35 -28.51
C ILE A 241 8.99 11.61 -29.31
N THR A 242 9.40 10.97 -30.41
CA THR A 242 8.53 10.12 -31.22
C THR A 242 8.17 8.83 -30.49
N THR A 243 6.93 8.40 -30.60
CA THR A 243 6.31 7.30 -29.83
C THR A 243 6.68 5.88 -30.28
N GLU A 244 7.42 5.70 -31.38
CA GLU A 244 7.64 4.37 -31.99
C GLU A 244 8.90 3.63 -31.52
N LEU A 245 9.07 3.45 -30.21
CA LEU A 245 10.04 2.47 -29.71
C LEU A 245 9.36 1.11 -29.55
N LYS A 246 9.73 0.16 -30.41
CA LYS A 246 9.43 -1.26 -30.20
C LYS A 246 10.39 -1.82 -29.15
N ILE A 247 10.09 -1.58 -27.86
CA ILE A 247 10.75 -2.32 -26.78
C ILE A 247 10.03 -3.65 -26.57
N LYS A 248 10.76 -4.66 -26.09
CA LYS A 248 10.11 -5.88 -25.64
C LYS A 248 9.27 -5.57 -24.40
N THR A 249 8.05 -6.10 -24.35
CA THR A 249 7.05 -5.72 -23.34
C THR A 249 7.50 -6.08 -21.94
N GLU A 250 8.36 -7.09 -21.79
CA GLU A 250 8.89 -7.50 -20.50
C GLU A 250 9.75 -6.44 -19.80
N TYR A 251 10.29 -5.47 -20.54
CA TYR A 251 11.08 -4.37 -19.97
C TYR A 251 10.23 -3.19 -19.51
N SER A 252 8.95 -3.14 -19.87
CA SER A 252 8.07 -2.05 -19.49
C SER A 252 7.78 -2.07 -17.98
N PRO A 253 7.84 -0.93 -17.28
CA PRO A 253 7.48 -0.84 -15.87
C PRO A 253 5.96 -0.80 -15.62
N PHE A 254 5.14 -0.67 -16.66
CA PHE A 254 3.74 -0.27 -16.55
C PHE A 254 2.78 -1.47 -16.49
N GLY A 255 2.26 -1.73 -15.30
CA GLY A 255 1.27 -2.77 -15.03
C GLY A 255 -0.02 -2.26 -14.41
N LEU A 256 -1.02 -3.14 -14.41
CA LEU A 256 -2.30 -2.97 -13.71
C LEU A 256 -2.72 -4.27 -13.02
N HIS A 257 -3.41 -4.12 -11.89
CA HIS A 257 -4.03 -5.20 -11.15
C HIS A 257 -5.51 -4.90 -10.83
N PRO A 258 -6.47 -5.54 -11.53
CA PRO A 258 -6.33 -6.13 -12.87
C PRO A 258 -6.28 -5.08 -13.99
N GLY A 259 -5.68 -5.46 -15.12
CA GLY A 259 -5.56 -4.65 -16.34
C GLY A 259 -6.69 -4.87 -17.35
N TYR A 260 -7.93 -5.08 -16.91
CA TYR A 260 -9.08 -5.22 -17.80
C TYR A 260 -10.34 -4.56 -17.24
N THR A 261 -11.31 -4.33 -18.13
CA THR A 261 -12.70 -4.02 -17.78
C THR A 261 -13.62 -5.15 -18.26
N TYR A 262 -14.93 -4.95 -18.22
CA TYR A 262 -15.93 -5.96 -18.61
C TYR A 262 -16.78 -5.47 -19.80
N LYS A 263 -17.05 -6.34 -20.78
CA LYS A 263 -17.78 -5.97 -22.02
C LYS A 263 -19.31 -5.92 -21.85
N LYS A 264 -19.87 -6.70 -20.93
CA LYS A 264 -21.31 -7.03 -20.95
C LYS A 264 -22.00 -6.99 -19.58
N ILE A 265 -21.26 -7.06 -18.47
CA ILE A 265 -21.85 -7.28 -17.15
C ILE A 265 -21.28 -6.27 -16.15
N LYS A 266 -22.17 -5.62 -15.39
CA LYS A 266 -21.81 -5.04 -14.09
C LYS A 266 -21.68 -6.21 -13.12
N ILE A 267 -20.45 -6.58 -12.76
CA ILE A 267 -20.22 -7.67 -11.81
C ILE A 267 -20.69 -7.20 -10.44
N ASP A 268 -21.53 -8.00 -9.79
CA ASP A 268 -21.85 -7.85 -8.36
C ASP A 268 -20.71 -8.49 -7.56
N ARG A 269 -19.80 -7.65 -7.09
CA ARG A 269 -18.61 -8.04 -6.34
C ARG A 269 -18.86 -8.19 -4.84
N LYS A 270 -20.10 -7.98 -4.37
CA LYS A 270 -20.48 -8.19 -2.96
C LYS A 270 -20.44 -9.66 -2.53
N ARG A 271 -20.33 -10.60 -3.48
CA ARG A 271 -20.19 -12.04 -3.22
C ARG A 271 -18.87 -12.54 -3.79
N ILE A 272 -17.96 -13.00 -2.94
CA ILE A 272 -16.66 -13.63 -3.31
C ILE A 272 -16.84 -14.75 -4.34
N ASN A 273 -18.00 -15.43 -4.32
CA ASN A 273 -18.29 -16.54 -5.22
C ASN A 273 -18.63 -16.13 -6.66
N TRP A 274 -18.62 -14.85 -7.05
CA TRP A 274 -18.92 -14.47 -8.44
C TRP A 274 -18.00 -15.18 -9.45
N ILE A 275 -16.74 -15.46 -9.07
CA ILE A 275 -15.76 -16.18 -9.88
C ILE A 275 -16.15 -17.66 -10.08
N THR A 276 -16.77 -18.27 -9.07
CA THR A 276 -17.16 -19.70 -9.12
C THR A 276 -18.61 -19.92 -9.54
N SER A 277 -19.45 -18.88 -9.48
CA SER A 277 -20.86 -18.93 -9.86
C SER A 277 -21.14 -18.40 -11.28
N THR A 278 -20.23 -17.61 -11.86
CA THR A 278 -20.38 -17.05 -13.22
C THR A 278 -19.59 -17.89 -14.22
N GLN A 279 -20.19 -18.22 -15.37
CA GLN A 279 -19.44 -18.90 -16.42
C GLN A 279 -18.36 -17.93 -16.95
N PRO A 280 -17.10 -18.37 -17.14
CA PRO A 280 -16.03 -17.45 -17.54
C PRO A 280 -16.39 -16.65 -18.80
N GLN A 281 -17.05 -17.28 -19.79
CA GLN A 281 -17.48 -16.63 -21.04
C GLN A 281 -18.48 -15.48 -20.83
N GLU A 282 -19.21 -15.46 -19.71
CA GLU A 282 -20.17 -14.40 -19.37
C GLU A 282 -19.45 -13.15 -18.83
N ILE A 283 -18.29 -13.30 -18.18
CA ILE A 283 -17.49 -12.20 -17.63
C ILE A 283 -17.08 -11.20 -18.72
N GLY A 284 -16.64 -11.74 -19.87
CA GLY A 284 -16.25 -10.97 -21.05
C GLY A 284 -15.18 -9.90 -20.79
N PHE A 285 -13.94 -10.30 -20.48
CA PHE A 285 -12.83 -9.36 -20.28
C PHE A 285 -12.59 -8.45 -21.50
N ASP A 286 -12.34 -7.17 -21.22
CA ASP A 286 -12.02 -6.15 -22.22
C ASP A 286 -10.70 -5.46 -21.89
N TYR A 287 -9.70 -5.65 -22.76
CA TYR A 287 -8.39 -5.03 -22.63
C TYR A 287 -8.23 -3.78 -23.50
N LYS A 288 -9.29 -3.30 -24.19
CA LYS A 288 -9.18 -2.14 -25.10
C LYS A 288 -8.58 -0.91 -24.43
N TYR A 289 -8.93 -0.68 -23.16
CA TYR A 289 -8.48 0.48 -22.42
C TYR A 289 -7.03 0.34 -21.95
N SER A 290 -6.61 -0.87 -21.57
CA SER A 290 -5.20 -1.17 -21.24
C SER A 290 -4.29 -1.00 -22.45
N LEU A 291 -4.74 -1.45 -23.62
CA LEU A 291 -4.04 -1.25 -24.89
C LEU A 291 -3.96 0.25 -25.26
N ASP A 292 -5.04 1.02 -25.04
CA ASP A 292 -5.08 2.46 -25.32
C ASP A 292 -4.10 3.29 -24.45
N ILE A 293 -3.93 2.92 -23.18
CA ILE A 293 -3.07 3.67 -22.23
C ILE A 293 -1.67 3.09 -22.07
N GLY A 294 -1.32 2.07 -22.85
CA GLY A 294 0.05 1.54 -22.91
C GLY A 294 0.43 0.58 -21.78
N VAL A 295 -0.54 -0.09 -21.14
CA VAL A 295 -0.28 -1.14 -20.14
C VAL A 295 0.42 -2.33 -20.79
N LYS A 296 1.48 -2.83 -20.17
CA LYS A 296 2.27 -3.98 -20.66
C LYS A 296 2.30 -5.17 -19.71
N TRP A 297 1.72 -5.01 -18.52
CA TRP A 297 1.64 -6.07 -17.51
C TRP A 297 0.23 -6.15 -16.93
N ASN A 298 -0.31 -7.35 -16.89
CA ASN A 298 -1.56 -7.68 -16.22
C ASN A 298 -1.25 -8.62 -15.05
N ARG A 299 -1.68 -8.22 -13.86
CA ARG A 299 -1.80 -9.11 -12.70
C ARG A 299 -3.28 -9.45 -12.55
N PRO A 300 -3.75 -10.65 -12.90
CA PRO A 300 -5.16 -11.00 -12.80
C PRO A 300 -5.68 -10.91 -11.36
N GLU A 301 -6.94 -10.51 -11.18
CA GLU A 301 -7.59 -10.49 -9.85
C GLU A 301 -7.94 -11.90 -9.35
N VAL A 302 -8.02 -12.86 -10.26
CA VAL A 302 -8.31 -14.26 -9.96
C VAL A 302 -7.01 -15.06 -10.04
N TYR A 303 -6.62 -15.62 -8.90
CA TYR A 303 -5.38 -16.36 -8.73
C TYR A 303 -5.49 -17.82 -9.15
N ALA A 304 -4.37 -18.47 -9.40
CA ALA A 304 -4.30 -19.93 -9.54
C ALA A 304 -4.33 -20.56 -8.15
N VAL A 305 -5.52 -20.71 -7.59
CA VAL A 305 -5.75 -21.30 -6.26
C VAL A 305 -5.78 -22.82 -6.38
N TRP A 306 -4.87 -23.51 -5.68
CA TRP A 306 -4.77 -24.98 -5.72
C TRP A 306 -6.11 -25.65 -5.40
N ASP A 307 -6.76 -25.21 -4.33
CA ASP A 307 -8.03 -25.73 -3.83
C ASP A 307 -9.23 -25.45 -4.75
N ILE A 308 -9.11 -24.52 -5.72
CA ILE A 308 -10.14 -24.30 -6.76
C ILE A 308 -9.87 -25.18 -7.98
N ILE A 309 -8.61 -25.45 -8.31
CA ILE A 309 -8.24 -26.26 -9.48
C ILE A 309 -8.34 -27.76 -9.16
N GLN A 310 -8.02 -28.15 -7.92
CA GLN A 310 -8.18 -29.51 -7.40
C GLN A 310 -9.08 -29.50 -6.16
N LYS A 311 -10.39 -29.46 -6.42
CA LYS A 311 -11.42 -29.16 -5.41
C LYS A 311 -11.56 -30.24 -4.33
N THR A 312 -11.41 -31.51 -4.70
CA THR A 312 -11.66 -32.63 -3.78
C THR A 312 -10.42 -33.48 -3.52
N ASP A 313 -10.40 -34.21 -2.39
CA ASP A 313 -9.34 -35.20 -2.12
C ASP A 313 -9.21 -36.21 -3.27
N LYS A 314 -10.34 -36.62 -3.87
CA LYS A 314 -10.38 -37.52 -5.01
C LYS A 314 -9.70 -36.92 -6.25
N ASP A 315 -9.84 -35.61 -6.48
CA ASP A 315 -9.16 -34.93 -7.58
C ASP A 315 -7.66 -34.90 -7.36
N ILE A 316 -7.21 -34.65 -6.12
CA ILE A 316 -5.79 -34.67 -5.75
C ILE A 316 -5.19 -36.07 -5.87
N GLU A 317 -5.88 -37.09 -5.36
CA GLU A 317 -5.48 -38.49 -5.45
C GLU A 317 -5.30 -38.92 -6.91
N LYS A 318 -6.25 -38.56 -7.77
CA LYS A 318 -6.29 -38.95 -9.19
C LYS A 318 -5.59 -37.97 -10.13
N SER A 319 -4.99 -36.89 -9.62
CA SER A 319 -4.38 -35.83 -10.43
C SER A 319 -5.33 -35.26 -11.49
N ILE A 320 -6.57 -35.00 -11.08
CA ILE A 320 -7.59 -34.32 -11.90
C ILE A 320 -7.48 -32.82 -11.62
N TYR A 321 -7.50 -32.01 -12.68
CA TYR A 321 -7.35 -30.55 -12.62
C TYR A 321 -8.49 -29.88 -13.42
N ASP A 322 -9.14 -28.88 -12.82
CA ASP A 322 -10.15 -28.04 -13.47
C ASP A 322 -9.52 -26.70 -13.90
N TRP A 323 -9.00 -26.67 -15.12
CA TRP A 323 -8.32 -25.50 -15.69
C TRP A 323 -9.26 -24.44 -16.27
N LYS A 324 -10.58 -24.66 -16.24
CA LYS A 324 -11.54 -23.85 -17.02
C LYS A 324 -11.45 -22.35 -16.74
N ILE A 325 -11.29 -21.97 -15.48
CA ILE A 325 -11.20 -20.56 -15.07
C ILE A 325 -9.83 -19.96 -15.43
N THR A 326 -8.74 -20.66 -15.08
CA THR A 326 -7.38 -20.18 -15.34
C THR A 326 -7.06 -20.12 -16.84
N ASP A 327 -7.48 -21.12 -17.61
CA ASP A 327 -7.39 -21.12 -19.08
C ASP A 327 -8.09 -19.90 -19.67
N TYR A 328 -9.31 -19.61 -19.19
CA TYR A 328 -10.06 -18.46 -19.66
C TYR A 328 -9.37 -17.14 -19.33
N ILE A 329 -8.83 -16.98 -18.11
CA ILE A 329 -8.15 -15.75 -17.70
C ILE A 329 -6.89 -15.52 -18.53
N TYR A 330 -5.98 -16.50 -18.57
CA TYR A 330 -4.69 -16.33 -19.25
C TYR A 330 -4.84 -16.34 -20.77
N GLY A 331 -5.77 -17.12 -21.32
CA GLY A 331 -6.06 -17.17 -22.75
C GLY A 331 -6.70 -15.90 -23.32
N ASN A 332 -7.32 -15.05 -22.49
CA ASN A 332 -7.92 -13.78 -22.93
C ASN A 332 -6.98 -12.58 -22.85
N VAL A 333 -5.78 -12.72 -22.25
CA VAL A 333 -4.79 -11.64 -22.25
C VAL A 333 -4.27 -11.45 -23.69
N PRO A 334 -4.38 -10.26 -24.29
CA PRO A 334 -3.96 -10.04 -25.68
C PRO A 334 -2.44 -10.03 -25.80
N ARG A 335 -1.91 -10.32 -27.00
CA ARG A 335 -0.48 -10.12 -27.29
C ARG A 335 -0.04 -8.69 -26.95
N GLY A 336 1.15 -8.56 -26.39
CA GLY A 336 1.72 -7.28 -25.99
C GLY A 336 1.38 -6.85 -24.56
N ILE A 337 0.67 -7.70 -23.80
CA ILE A 337 0.49 -7.58 -22.35
C ILE A 337 1.01 -8.88 -21.71
N ASN A 338 2.01 -8.77 -20.86
CA ASN A 338 2.56 -9.89 -20.11
C ASN A 338 1.67 -10.26 -18.91
N ILE A 339 1.80 -11.49 -18.44
CA ILE A 339 1.08 -12.00 -17.26
C ILE A 339 2.06 -12.16 -16.11
N MET A 340 1.71 -11.59 -14.96
CA MET A 340 2.24 -12.00 -13.66
C MET A 340 1.11 -12.70 -12.91
N ALA A 341 1.28 -13.99 -12.61
CA ALA A 341 0.22 -14.82 -12.04
C ALA A 341 0.52 -15.18 -10.58
N ASN A 342 -0.52 -15.26 -9.76
CA ASN A 342 -0.42 -15.70 -8.37
C ASN A 342 -0.73 -17.18 -8.23
N ILE A 343 0.04 -17.89 -7.41
CA ILE A 343 -0.22 -19.25 -6.95
C ILE A 343 -0.61 -19.18 -5.48
N ASP A 344 -1.81 -19.63 -5.17
CA ASP A 344 -2.39 -19.54 -3.82
C ASP A 344 -2.76 -20.93 -3.29
N VAL A 345 -2.72 -21.03 -1.96
CA VAL A 345 -3.18 -22.18 -1.19
C VAL A 345 -4.16 -21.69 -0.13
N THR A 346 -5.22 -22.45 0.14
CA THR A 346 -6.23 -22.08 1.13
C THR A 346 -6.35 -23.12 2.23
N GLU A 347 -6.90 -22.72 3.39
CA GLU A 347 -7.13 -23.67 4.50
C GLU A 347 -8.35 -24.57 4.25
N ASN A 348 -9.33 -24.06 3.50
CA ASN A 348 -10.58 -24.73 3.17
C ASN A 348 -10.75 -24.90 1.66
N ARG A 349 -11.08 -26.14 1.26
CA ARG A 349 -11.37 -26.56 -0.13
C ARG A 349 -12.77 -26.20 -0.62
N ILE A 350 -13.57 -25.59 0.25
CA ILE A 350 -14.92 -25.14 -0.05
C ILE A 350 -14.95 -23.64 0.22
N LEU A 351 -15.25 -22.85 -0.82
CA LEU A 351 -15.49 -21.42 -0.71
C LEU A 351 -16.88 -21.19 -0.10
N SER A 352 -16.99 -21.26 1.23
CA SER A 352 -18.20 -20.90 1.97
C SER A 352 -17.97 -19.61 2.76
N GLY A 353 -18.51 -18.49 2.27
CA GLY A 353 -18.54 -17.22 3.01
C GLY A 353 -17.31 -16.34 2.75
N GLU A 354 -16.26 -16.49 3.55
CA GLU A 354 -15.08 -15.60 3.60
C GLU A 354 -13.92 -16.10 2.73
N MET A 355 -13.03 -15.19 2.31
CA MET A 355 -11.76 -15.52 1.65
C MET A 355 -10.94 -16.40 2.61
N PRO A 356 -10.62 -17.66 2.25
CA PRO A 356 -10.04 -18.63 3.17
C PRO A 356 -8.52 -18.45 3.30
N PHE A 357 -8.08 -17.29 3.81
CA PHE A 357 -6.67 -17.07 4.11
C PHE A 357 -6.19 -18.11 5.13
N PRO A 358 -5.08 -18.80 4.86
CA PRO A 358 -4.59 -19.85 5.73
C PRO A 358 -4.01 -19.26 7.01
N LYS A 359 -4.47 -19.76 8.17
CA LYS A 359 -3.87 -19.38 9.47
C LYS A 359 -2.42 -19.84 9.60
N THR A 360 -2.03 -20.88 8.86
CA THR A 360 -0.66 -21.41 8.77
C THR A 360 -0.40 -21.87 7.35
N PHE A 361 0.85 -21.73 6.88
CA PHE A 361 1.27 -22.17 5.56
C PHE A 361 1.82 -23.61 5.56
N LYS A 362 1.70 -24.32 6.69
CA LYS A 362 2.19 -25.70 6.84
C LYS A 362 1.18 -26.69 6.28
N PHE A 363 1.66 -27.60 5.43
CA PHE A 363 0.85 -28.73 4.97
C PHE A 363 0.57 -29.71 6.12
N LYS A 364 -0.68 -30.18 6.22
CA LYS A 364 -1.11 -31.11 7.29
C LYS A 364 -0.37 -32.44 7.23
N THR A 365 0.04 -32.88 6.03
CA THR A 365 0.77 -34.12 5.82
C THR A 365 1.80 -33.96 4.72
N LYS A 366 2.85 -34.78 4.76
CA LYS A 366 3.85 -34.85 3.69
C LYS A 366 3.22 -35.22 2.34
N TYR A 367 2.19 -36.06 2.35
CA TYR A 367 1.43 -36.42 1.15
C TYR A 367 0.79 -35.19 0.48
N LEU A 368 0.18 -34.29 1.25
CA LEU A 368 -0.40 -33.06 0.69
C LEU A 368 0.67 -32.10 0.17
N GLU A 369 1.82 -32.01 0.83
CA GLU A 369 2.98 -31.25 0.34
C GLU A 369 3.47 -31.77 -1.02
N GLU A 370 3.65 -33.09 -1.16
CA GLU A 370 4.04 -33.73 -2.42
C GLU A 370 3.01 -33.49 -3.53
N LYS A 371 1.73 -33.51 -3.20
CA LYS A 371 0.63 -33.22 -4.14
C LYS A 371 0.57 -31.75 -4.55
N TYR A 372 0.83 -30.83 -3.63
CA TYR A 372 0.97 -29.41 -3.95
C TYR A 372 2.14 -29.17 -4.92
N ILE A 373 3.31 -29.77 -4.66
CA ILE A 373 4.48 -29.68 -5.56
C ILE A 373 4.11 -30.18 -6.96
N ALA A 374 3.42 -31.31 -7.07
CA ALA A 374 2.97 -31.85 -8.35
C ALA A 374 1.96 -30.92 -9.07
N PHE A 375 1.06 -30.29 -8.32
CA PHE A 375 0.16 -29.27 -8.85
C PHE A 375 0.93 -28.06 -9.40
N VAL A 376 1.89 -27.50 -8.66
CA VAL A 376 2.68 -26.35 -9.12
C VAL A 376 3.41 -26.66 -10.42
N LYS A 377 4.04 -27.84 -10.51
CA LYS A 377 4.70 -28.27 -11.76
C LYS A 377 3.72 -28.33 -12.93
N LYS A 378 2.54 -28.93 -12.73
CA LYS A 378 1.51 -29.04 -13.77
C LYS A 378 0.87 -27.70 -14.15
N LEU A 379 0.75 -26.78 -13.19
CA LEU A 379 0.31 -25.42 -13.43
C LEU A 379 1.32 -24.66 -14.30
N VAL A 380 2.61 -24.73 -13.96
CA VAL A 380 3.67 -24.02 -14.67
C VAL A 380 3.85 -24.56 -16.08
N GLU A 381 3.97 -25.88 -16.24
CA GLU A 381 4.06 -26.56 -17.55
C GLU A 381 2.95 -26.11 -18.49
N ARG A 382 1.70 -26.05 -17.99
CA ARG A 382 0.54 -25.69 -18.81
C ARG A 382 0.62 -24.28 -19.40
N TYR A 383 1.40 -23.38 -18.80
CA TYR A 383 1.41 -21.96 -19.15
C TYR A 383 2.80 -21.39 -19.45
N ASP A 384 3.84 -22.21 -19.53
CA ASP A 384 5.19 -21.72 -19.78
C ASP A 384 5.50 -21.49 -21.28
N GLY A 385 4.65 -21.99 -22.19
CA GLY A 385 4.76 -21.69 -23.61
C GLY A 385 5.97 -22.31 -24.30
N ASP A 386 6.49 -23.43 -23.82
CA ASP A 386 7.62 -24.14 -24.44
C ASP A 386 7.18 -25.13 -25.55
N SER A 387 5.88 -25.21 -25.84
CA SER A 387 5.20 -26.12 -26.77
C SER A 387 5.05 -27.56 -26.31
N ILE A 388 5.28 -27.87 -25.03
CA ILE A 388 5.04 -29.16 -24.39
C ILE A 388 3.86 -29.00 -23.44
N ASP A 389 2.82 -29.83 -23.59
CA ASP A 389 1.60 -29.86 -22.74
C ASP A 389 0.93 -28.49 -22.44
N ASP A 390 1.22 -27.48 -23.25
CA ASP A 390 0.70 -26.12 -23.14
C ASP A 390 -0.83 -26.07 -23.24
N MET A 391 -1.42 -25.07 -22.59
CA MET A 391 -2.79 -24.66 -22.85
C MET A 391 -2.98 -24.37 -24.35
N SER A 392 -3.91 -25.08 -24.99
CA SER A 392 -4.28 -24.84 -26.39
C SER A 392 -4.68 -23.37 -26.61
N GLY A 393 -3.99 -22.69 -27.53
CA GLY A 393 -4.26 -21.31 -27.88
C GLY A 393 -3.63 -20.26 -26.96
N LEU A 394 -2.73 -20.66 -26.04
CA LEU A 394 -1.97 -19.74 -25.21
C LEU A 394 -1.19 -18.72 -26.08
N GLN A 395 -1.45 -17.43 -25.86
CA GLN A 395 -0.80 -16.36 -26.62
C GLN A 395 0.37 -15.72 -25.89
N ASN A 396 0.28 -15.69 -24.55
CA ASN A 396 1.25 -15.04 -23.68
C ASN A 396 1.66 -16.04 -22.59
N PRO A 397 2.89 -16.56 -22.64
CA PRO A 397 3.40 -17.42 -21.59
C PRO A 397 3.49 -16.70 -20.25
N VAL A 398 3.24 -17.43 -19.16
CA VAL A 398 3.38 -16.93 -17.79
C VAL A 398 4.81 -17.17 -17.32
N ARG A 399 5.61 -16.12 -17.33
CA ARG A 399 7.03 -16.17 -16.92
C ARG A 399 7.27 -15.71 -15.49
N TYR A 400 6.27 -15.17 -14.80
CA TYR A 400 6.39 -14.62 -13.45
C TYR A 400 5.28 -15.16 -12.57
N TRP A 401 5.67 -15.90 -11.54
CA TRP A 401 4.77 -16.57 -10.61
C TRP A 401 4.97 -16.00 -9.21
N GLN A 402 3.95 -15.33 -8.69
CA GLN A 402 3.90 -14.85 -7.32
C GLN A 402 3.39 -15.94 -6.39
N VAL A 403 4.12 -16.17 -5.30
CA VAL A 403 3.74 -17.17 -4.28
C VAL A 403 2.93 -16.49 -3.20
N PHE A 404 1.61 -16.68 -3.23
CA PHE A 404 0.65 -16.08 -2.31
C PHE A 404 0.49 -14.55 -2.41
N ASN A 405 -0.57 -14.00 -1.82
CA ASN A 405 -0.80 -12.57 -1.70
C ASN A 405 -0.78 -12.13 -0.24
N GLU A 406 -0.01 -11.10 0.12
CA GLU A 406 -0.05 -10.47 1.45
C GLU A 406 0.07 -11.45 2.64
N PRO A 407 1.09 -12.34 2.66
CA PRO A 407 1.21 -13.37 3.68
C PRO A 407 1.37 -12.82 5.11
N ASP A 408 1.93 -11.61 5.27
CA ASP A 408 2.09 -10.92 6.55
C ASP A 408 0.78 -10.36 7.15
N LEU A 409 -0.19 -10.12 6.27
CA LEU A 409 -1.57 -9.80 6.64
C LEU A 409 -2.36 -11.07 6.98
N ALA A 410 -2.17 -12.14 6.20
CA ALA A 410 -2.89 -13.40 6.37
C ALA A 410 -2.49 -14.18 7.64
N SER A 411 -1.20 -14.22 7.98
CA SER A 411 -0.70 -15.01 9.10
C SER A 411 0.58 -14.45 9.72
N LYS A 412 0.92 -14.93 10.92
CA LYS A 412 2.23 -14.71 11.56
C LYS A 412 3.22 -15.87 11.34
N ASP A 413 2.80 -16.92 10.65
CA ASP A 413 3.59 -18.12 10.34
C ASP A 413 4.61 -17.88 9.22
N TRP A 414 5.58 -16.99 9.47
CA TRP A 414 6.65 -16.69 8.53
C TRP A 414 7.51 -17.93 8.21
N GLU A 415 7.64 -18.87 9.14
CA GLU A 415 8.39 -20.12 8.92
C GLU A 415 7.70 -21.04 7.93
N GLY A 416 6.38 -21.23 8.08
CA GLY A 416 5.59 -21.99 7.12
C GLY A 416 5.62 -21.33 5.75
N TYR A 417 5.53 -20.00 5.69
CA TYR A 417 5.59 -19.28 4.42
C TYR A 417 6.98 -19.41 3.76
N ALA A 418 8.07 -19.36 4.52
CA ALA A 418 9.42 -19.60 4.00
C ALA A 418 9.56 -21.01 3.39
N HIS A 419 8.94 -22.02 4.02
CA HIS A 419 8.92 -23.40 3.49
C HIS A 419 8.07 -23.52 2.22
N LEU A 420 6.87 -22.92 2.22
CA LEU A 420 6.02 -22.85 1.03
C LEU A 420 6.79 -22.21 -0.13
N LEU A 421 7.42 -21.05 0.09
CA LEU A 421 8.20 -20.35 -0.91
C LEU A 421 9.35 -21.21 -1.47
N GLU A 422 10.07 -21.93 -0.61
CA GLU A 422 11.14 -22.84 -1.04
C GLU A 422 10.64 -23.97 -1.95
N ILE A 423 9.58 -24.68 -1.56
CA ILE A 423 9.07 -25.81 -2.33
C ILE A 423 8.42 -25.36 -3.64
N THR A 424 7.69 -24.22 -3.62
CA THR A 424 7.07 -23.63 -4.81
C THR A 424 8.14 -23.15 -5.78
N TYR A 425 9.21 -22.50 -5.30
CA TYR A 425 10.33 -22.09 -6.15
C TYR A 425 10.95 -23.27 -6.88
N LYS A 426 11.27 -24.35 -6.16
CA LYS A 426 11.88 -25.55 -6.76
C LYS A 426 10.95 -26.17 -7.80
N ALA A 427 9.66 -26.27 -7.50
CA ALA A 427 8.65 -26.80 -8.42
C ALA A 427 8.54 -25.95 -9.70
N ILE A 428 8.51 -24.62 -9.56
CA ILE A 428 8.48 -23.70 -10.71
C ILE A 428 9.73 -23.86 -11.57
N LYS A 429 10.93 -23.87 -10.95
CA LYS A 429 12.20 -23.97 -11.70
C LYS A 429 12.39 -25.32 -12.38
N GLU A 430 11.82 -26.39 -11.83
CA GLU A 430 11.89 -27.72 -12.45
C GLU A 430 11.03 -27.80 -13.72
N ALA A 431 9.84 -27.20 -13.71
CA ALA A 431 8.99 -27.12 -14.91
C ALA A 431 9.52 -26.07 -15.91
N CYS A 432 9.83 -24.87 -15.43
CA CYS A 432 10.27 -23.74 -16.25
C CYS A 432 11.51 -23.06 -15.63
N PRO A 433 12.74 -23.45 -16.04
CA PRO A 433 13.99 -22.88 -15.52
C PRO A 433 14.11 -21.35 -15.69
N GLU A 434 13.52 -20.82 -16.76
CA GLU A 434 13.54 -19.39 -17.10
C GLU A 434 12.49 -18.58 -16.33
N CYS A 435 11.46 -19.22 -15.77
CA CYS A 435 10.39 -18.54 -15.04
C CYS A 435 10.93 -17.92 -13.74
N LYS A 436 10.40 -16.75 -13.37
CA LYS A 436 10.78 -16.01 -12.17
C LYS A 436 9.77 -16.21 -11.05
N VAL A 437 10.28 -16.26 -9.83
CA VAL A 437 9.47 -16.41 -8.62
C VAL A 437 9.45 -15.09 -7.86
N VAL A 438 8.24 -14.57 -7.70
CA VAL A 438 7.94 -13.34 -6.96
C VAL A 438 7.46 -13.74 -5.56
N ILE A 439 8.03 -13.17 -4.51
CA ILE A 439 7.50 -13.35 -3.16
C ILE A 439 6.11 -12.68 -3.06
N GLY A 440 5.26 -13.16 -2.18
CA GLY A 440 4.00 -12.51 -1.85
C GLY A 440 4.25 -11.09 -1.35
N GLY A 441 3.44 -10.15 -1.82
CA GLY A 441 3.65 -8.74 -1.58
C GLY A 441 3.52 -8.36 -0.10
N MET A 442 4.50 -7.62 0.42
CA MET A 442 4.45 -7.08 1.78
C MET A 442 3.40 -5.97 1.91
N SER A 443 2.45 -6.11 2.83
CA SER A 443 1.40 -5.10 3.07
C SER A 443 1.65 -4.23 4.30
N LEU A 444 2.32 -4.78 5.31
CA LEU A 444 2.51 -4.11 6.59
C LEU A 444 3.93 -3.59 6.71
N PHE A 445 4.10 -2.27 6.65
CA PHE A 445 5.39 -1.62 6.89
C PHE A 445 5.33 -0.65 8.08
N PRO A 446 6.35 -0.60 8.97
CA PRO A 446 7.57 -1.44 8.97
C PRO A 446 7.38 -2.80 9.66
N GLU A 447 6.23 -3.05 10.30
CA GLU A 447 6.06 -4.21 11.17
C GLU A 447 6.14 -5.55 10.44
N GLY A 448 5.43 -5.70 9.31
CA GLY A 448 5.49 -6.90 8.47
C GLY A 448 6.89 -7.10 7.92
N PHE A 449 7.56 -6.04 7.46
CA PHE A 449 8.96 -6.15 7.04
C PHE A 449 9.86 -6.74 8.13
N ASN A 450 9.81 -6.14 9.32
CA ASN A 450 10.71 -6.49 10.42
C ASN A 450 10.39 -7.84 11.07
N LYS A 451 9.11 -8.16 11.25
CA LYS A 451 8.67 -9.35 12.00
C LYS A 451 8.36 -10.55 11.11
N PHE A 452 8.09 -10.34 9.82
CA PHE A 452 7.73 -11.41 8.87
C PHE A 452 8.82 -11.62 7.83
N TYR A 453 9.14 -10.60 7.02
CA TYR A 453 10.06 -10.75 5.89
C TYR A 453 11.53 -10.89 6.28
N ILE A 454 12.06 -10.10 7.22
CA ILE A 454 13.46 -10.22 7.65
C ILE A 454 13.80 -11.63 8.17
N PRO A 455 12.98 -12.28 9.02
CA PRO A 455 13.18 -13.69 9.40
C PRO A 455 13.21 -14.65 8.20
N ILE A 456 12.32 -14.48 7.22
CA ILE A 456 12.31 -15.28 5.98
C ILE A 456 13.61 -15.10 5.22
N LEU A 457 14.03 -13.85 4.97
CA LEU A 457 15.26 -13.54 4.24
C LEU A 457 16.49 -14.16 4.94
N LYS A 458 16.57 -14.06 6.27
CA LYS A 458 17.63 -14.69 7.09
C LYS A 458 17.65 -16.21 6.97
N LYS A 459 16.48 -16.85 6.98
CA LYS A 459 16.34 -18.31 6.90
C LYS A 459 16.76 -18.83 5.52
N LEU A 460 16.33 -18.16 4.46
CA LEU A 460 16.53 -18.60 3.08
C LEU A 460 17.90 -18.20 2.48
N LYS A 461 18.60 -17.23 3.09
CA LYS A 461 20.01 -16.88 2.81
C LYS A 461 20.29 -16.62 1.32
N GLY A 462 19.55 -15.69 0.71
CA GLY A 462 19.74 -15.29 -0.68
C GLY A 462 19.18 -16.26 -1.72
N LYS A 463 18.29 -17.19 -1.34
CA LYS A 463 17.72 -18.21 -2.23
C LYS A 463 16.21 -18.11 -2.36
N TYR A 464 15.69 -18.72 -3.40
CA TYR A 464 14.26 -18.96 -3.64
C TYR A 464 13.39 -17.71 -3.86
N ILE A 465 14.01 -16.54 -4.10
CA ILE A 465 13.32 -15.29 -4.42
C ILE A 465 14.06 -14.63 -5.59
N ASP A 466 13.41 -14.54 -6.74
CA ASP A 466 13.96 -13.78 -7.88
C ASP A 466 13.53 -12.30 -7.80
N VAL A 467 12.32 -12.05 -7.28
CA VAL A 467 11.72 -10.72 -7.16
C VAL A 467 11.10 -10.54 -5.77
N PHE A 468 11.49 -9.46 -5.09
CA PHE A 468 10.83 -9.00 -3.87
C PHE A 468 9.69 -8.06 -4.21
N ASP A 469 8.56 -8.20 -3.53
CA ASP A 469 7.36 -7.40 -3.79
C ASP A 469 6.86 -6.72 -2.51
N PHE A 470 6.28 -5.53 -2.67
CA PHE A 470 5.57 -4.83 -1.60
C PHE A 470 4.39 -4.02 -2.15
N HIS A 471 3.40 -3.84 -1.30
CA HIS A 471 2.18 -3.11 -1.61
C HIS A 471 2.14 -1.80 -0.84
N GLN A 472 1.70 -0.73 -1.49
CA GLN A 472 1.55 0.55 -0.80
C GLN A 472 0.38 1.37 -1.34
N PHE A 473 -0.71 1.37 -0.58
CA PHE A 473 -1.90 2.18 -0.81
C PHE A 473 -1.95 3.40 0.11
N GLY A 474 -2.96 4.24 -0.11
CA GLY A 474 -3.33 5.37 0.74
C GLY A 474 -3.46 6.66 -0.05
N GLU A 475 -3.49 7.79 0.66
CA GLU A 475 -3.74 9.11 0.09
C GLU A 475 -2.67 9.59 -0.91
N SER A 476 -2.94 10.71 -1.58
CA SER A 476 -2.13 11.28 -2.67
C SER A 476 -0.70 11.66 -2.28
N TRP A 477 -0.36 11.72 -0.98
CA TRP A 477 0.98 12.05 -0.49
C TRP A 477 1.86 10.83 -0.20
N VAL A 478 1.29 9.62 -0.18
CA VAL A 478 1.99 8.41 0.28
C VAL A 478 3.22 8.04 -0.58
N TRP A 479 3.34 8.56 -1.80
CA TRP A 479 4.56 8.42 -2.61
C TRP A 479 5.83 8.89 -1.89
N MET A 480 5.71 9.83 -0.93
CA MET A 480 6.83 10.32 -0.12
C MET A 480 7.41 9.26 0.81
N ALA A 481 6.67 8.19 1.13
CA ALA A 481 7.14 7.08 1.96
C ALA A 481 8.00 6.07 1.18
N TYR A 482 8.02 6.12 -0.15
CA TYR A 482 8.74 5.14 -0.97
C TYR A 482 10.24 5.12 -0.70
N GLU A 483 10.85 6.28 -0.43
CA GLU A 483 12.28 6.36 -0.13
C GLU A 483 12.63 5.56 1.13
N ASP A 484 11.83 5.70 2.20
CA ASP A 484 12.02 4.96 3.45
C ASP A 484 11.80 3.45 3.26
N ILE A 485 10.71 3.07 2.60
CA ILE A 485 10.33 1.66 2.39
C ILE A 485 11.36 0.94 1.51
N ILE A 486 11.67 1.51 0.35
CA ILE A 486 12.57 0.89 -0.63
C ILE A 486 14.00 0.81 -0.07
N SER A 487 14.45 1.82 0.67
CA SER A 487 15.76 1.77 1.33
C SER A 487 15.83 0.66 2.37
N ALA A 488 14.80 0.51 3.21
CA ALA A 488 14.72 -0.59 4.17
C ALA A 488 14.74 -1.96 3.49
N ILE A 489 13.96 -2.13 2.41
CA ILE A 489 13.92 -3.37 1.61
C ILE A 489 15.30 -3.67 1.01
N LYS A 490 15.93 -2.70 0.34
CA LYS A 490 17.27 -2.88 -0.27
C LYS A 490 18.31 -3.29 0.76
N ASN A 491 18.32 -2.65 1.93
CA ASN A 491 19.25 -2.98 3.00
C ASN A 491 18.99 -4.40 3.52
N GLY A 492 17.73 -4.73 3.83
CA GLY A 492 17.35 -6.06 4.29
C GLY A 492 17.65 -7.17 3.27
N LEU A 493 17.46 -6.92 1.97
CA LEU A 493 17.86 -7.86 0.92
C LEU A 493 19.38 -8.05 0.88
N SER A 494 20.14 -6.96 0.85
CA SER A 494 21.60 -6.99 0.78
C SER A 494 22.22 -7.71 1.99
N GLU A 495 21.78 -7.38 3.20
CA GLU A 495 22.25 -8.00 4.46
C GLU A 495 22.00 -9.51 4.52
N ASN A 496 21.03 -10.01 3.75
CA ASN A 496 20.62 -11.42 3.74
C ASN A 496 21.01 -12.16 2.44
N GLY A 497 21.90 -11.59 1.63
CA GLY A 497 22.51 -12.25 0.46
C GLY A 497 21.75 -12.10 -0.87
N TYR A 498 20.68 -11.29 -0.91
CA TYR A 498 19.85 -11.07 -2.11
C TYR A 498 20.38 -9.93 -2.98
N THR A 499 21.59 -10.10 -3.53
CA THR A 499 22.28 -9.04 -4.30
C THR A 499 21.76 -8.84 -5.73
N ARG A 500 20.96 -9.79 -6.24
CA ARG A 500 20.42 -9.78 -7.62
C ARG A 500 18.89 -9.73 -7.67
N THR A 501 18.24 -9.65 -6.52
CA THR A 501 16.79 -9.68 -6.42
C THR A 501 16.22 -8.34 -6.86
N GLU A 502 15.32 -8.39 -7.84
CA GLU A 502 14.58 -7.19 -8.27
C GLU A 502 13.56 -6.80 -7.20
N ILE A 503 13.15 -5.53 -7.20
CA ILE A 503 12.06 -5.06 -6.34
C ILE A 503 10.94 -4.56 -7.24
N TRP A 504 9.74 -5.10 -7.05
CA TRP A 504 8.52 -4.73 -7.75
C TRP A 504 7.51 -4.16 -6.76
N ILE A 505 6.52 -3.44 -7.28
CA ILE A 505 5.32 -3.01 -6.57
C ILE A 505 4.13 -3.62 -7.30
N THR A 506 3.64 -4.76 -6.85
CA THR A 506 2.54 -5.47 -7.54
C THR A 506 1.15 -4.98 -7.16
N GLU A 507 1.06 -4.11 -6.15
CA GLU A 507 -0.12 -3.31 -5.86
C GLU A 507 0.23 -1.91 -5.31
N THR A 508 -0.25 -0.87 -5.98
CA THR A 508 -0.25 0.49 -5.43
C THR A 508 -1.38 1.32 -6.04
N GLY A 509 -1.90 2.27 -5.27
CA GLY A 509 -2.93 3.16 -5.77
C GLY A 509 -3.23 4.32 -4.82
N THR A 510 -4.01 5.25 -5.33
CA THR A 510 -4.79 6.19 -4.53
C THR A 510 -6.16 6.40 -5.18
N TYR A 511 -7.07 7.01 -4.45
CA TYR A 511 -8.45 7.19 -4.84
C TYR A 511 -8.76 8.64 -5.24
N SER A 512 -9.86 8.83 -5.96
CA SER A 512 -10.58 10.11 -6.07
C SER A 512 -11.93 9.99 -5.36
N GLY A 513 -12.65 11.08 -5.18
CA GLY A 513 -13.94 11.06 -4.49
C GLY A 513 -13.78 10.96 -2.97
N LYS A 514 -14.77 10.38 -2.30
CA LYS A 514 -14.88 10.34 -0.84
C LYS A 514 -15.19 8.91 -0.36
N PRO A 515 -14.19 8.03 -0.31
CA PRO A 515 -14.35 6.73 0.34
C PRO A 515 -14.72 6.87 1.82
N GLU A 516 -15.29 5.80 2.37
CA GLU A 516 -15.58 5.68 3.78
C GLU A 516 -14.29 5.80 4.61
N ASN A 517 -14.35 6.59 5.68
CA ASN A 517 -13.22 6.84 6.60
C ASN A 517 -11.98 7.54 6.00
N SER A 518 -11.98 7.91 4.73
CA SER A 518 -10.83 8.57 4.07
C SER A 518 -11.12 10.02 3.71
N ARG A 519 -10.14 10.91 3.56
CA ARG A 519 -10.41 12.31 3.17
C ARG A 519 -11.01 12.38 1.75
N LYS A 520 -11.69 13.47 1.40
CA LYS A 520 -12.07 13.67 -0.01
C LYS A 520 -10.82 14.00 -0.82
N GLN A 521 -10.67 13.36 -1.98
CA GLN A 521 -9.61 13.66 -2.96
C GLN A 521 -10.23 13.97 -4.33
N THR A 522 -9.61 14.87 -5.07
CA THR A 522 -10.00 15.21 -6.45
C THR A 522 -9.44 14.20 -7.45
N GLU A 523 -10.01 14.14 -8.66
CA GLU A 523 -9.37 13.39 -9.76
C GLU A 523 -7.95 13.90 -10.06
N LYS A 524 -7.72 15.21 -9.89
CA LYS A 524 -6.41 15.82 -10.08
C LYS A 524 -5.39 15.30 -9.07
N GLU A 525 -5.77 15.18 -7.80
CA GLU A 525 -4.90 14.59 -6.78
C GLU A 525 -4.58 13.13 -7.06
N GLN A 526 -5.55 12.34 -7.54
CA GLN A 526 -5.31 10.96 -7.96
C GLN A 526 -4.31 10.91 -9.12
N ALA A 527 -4.51 11.73 -10.15
CA ALA A 527 -3.67 11.79 -11.34
C ALA A 527 -2.24 12.25 -11.03
N GLU A 528 -2.07 13.30 -10.21
CA GLU A 528 -0.75 13.77 -9.77
C GLU A 528 -0.02 12.69 -8.95
N ALA A 529 -0.72 12.05 -8.01
CA ALA A 529 -0.14 11.00 -7.19
C ALA A 529 0.27 9.79 -8.01
N LEU A 530 -0.51 9.42 -9.04
CA LEU A 530 -0.17 8.36 -9.97
C LEU A 530 1.19 8.63 -10.62
N LEU A 531 1.36 9.80 -11.25
CA LEU A 531 2.62 10.14 -11.90
C LEU A 531 3.79 10.20 -10.90
N LYS A 532 3.59 10.82 -9.72
CA LYS A 532 4.61 10.91 -8.67
C LYS A 532 5.05 9.53 -8.17
N ARG A 533 4.11 8.61 -7.94
CA ARG A 533 4.40 7.23 -7.50
C ARG A 533 5.30 6.51 -8.51
N TYR A 534 4.95 6.54 -9.80
CA TYR A 534 5.73 5.86 -10.83
C TYR A 534 7.12 6.47 -11.01
N VAL A 535 7.23 7.80 -11.05
CA VAL A 535 8.52 8.49 -11.20
C VAL A 535 9.41 8.25 -9.98
N CYS A 536 8.90 8.41 -8.76
CA CYS A 536 9.68 8.20 -7.55
C CYS A 536 10.10 6.73 -7.41
N ALA A 537 9.19 5.77 -7.57
CA ALA A 537 9.52 4.35 -7.45
C ALA A 537 10.56 3.91 -8.48
N THR A 538 10.40 4.26 -9.76
CA THR A 538 11.38 3.89 -10.80
C THR A 538 12.74 4.55 -10.56
N SER A 539 12.77 5.82 -10.12
CA SER A 539 14.02 6.49 -9.75
C SER A 539 14.76 5.82 -8.58
N LEU A 540 14.01 5.12 -7.73
CA LEU A 540 14.54 4.33 -6.61
C LEU A 540 14.87 2.89 -7.03
N GLY A 541 14.82 2.55 -8.32
CA GLY A 541 15.23 1.27 -8.88
C GLY A 541 14.15 0.19 -8.93
N ILE A 542 12.89 0.54 -8.68
CA ILE A 542 11.75 -0.38 -8.86
C ILE A 542 11.61 -0.72 -10.35
N LYS A 543 11.42 -2.01 -10.65
CA LYS A 543 11.41 -2.52 -12.02
C LYS A 543 10.01 -2.61 -12.63
N LYS A 544 8.99 -2.91 -11.83
CA LYS A 544 7.58 -3.00 -12.26
C LYS A 544 6.68 -2.41 -11.21
N ILE A 545 5.64 -1.71 -11.67
CA ILE A 545 4.64 -1.07 -10.83
C ILE A 545 3.27 -1.41 -11.40
N PHE A 546 2.39 -1.92 -10.55
CA PHE A 546 1.04 -2.30 -10.92
C PHE A 546 0.07 -1.38 -10.17
N TRP A 547 -0.65 -0.57 -10.95
CA TRP A 547 -1.71 0.24 -10.36
C TRP A 547 -2.90 -0.65 -9.97
N ALA A 548 -3.41 -0.46 -8.77
CA ALA A 548 -4.44 -1.26 -8.14
C ALA A 548 -5.41 -0.35 -7.35
N PHE A 549 -6.63 -0.77 -7.04
CA PHE A 549 -7.27 -2.01 -7.47
C PHE A 549 -8.19 -1.76 -8.66
N GLY A 550 -7.74 -2.20 -9.83
CA GLY A 550 -8.51 -2.21 -11.07
C GLY A 550 -8.27 -1.03 -12.01
N LEU A 551 -8.44 -1.30 -13.30
CA LEU A 551 -8.58 -0.26 -14.32
C LEU A 551 -9.93 0.48 -14.18
N ILE A 552 -10.97 -0.25 -13.78
CA ILE A 552 -12.29 0.25 -13.43
C ILE A 552 -12.48 0.16 -11.91
N GLU A 553 -13.22 1.11 -11.35
CA GLU A 553 -13.62 1.14 -9.94
C GLU A 553 -14.47 -0.06 -9.49
N GLY A 554 -14.75 -0.10 -8.19
CA GLY A 554 -15.66 -1.06 -7.57
C GLY A 554 -15.00 -2.37 -7.15
N CYS A 555 -13.80 -2.34 -6.56
CA CYS A 555 -13.09 -3.55 -6.11
C CYS A 555 -13.98 -4.56 -5.37
N THR A 556 -14.83 -4.08 -4.45
CA THR A 556 -15.72 -4.85 -3.56
C THR A 556 -17.19 -4.49 -3.70
N ASP A 557 -17.54 -3.52 -4.57
CA ASP A 557 -18.86 -2.87 -4.63
C ASP A 557 -19.30 -2.24 -3.28
N GLY A 558 -18.31 -1.90 -2.46
CA GLY A 558 -18.47 -1.15 -1.23
C GLY A 558 -18.27 0.34 -1.49
N ASN A 559 -17.82 1.05 -0.45
CA ASN A 559 -17.36 2.44 -0.55
C ASN A 559 -15.99 2.60 0.11
N GLY A 560 -15.18 1.53 0.13
CA GLY A 560 -13.83 1.55 0.69
C GLY A 560 -12.84 2.20 -0.27
N GLU A 561 -11.60 2.45 0.17
CA GLU A 561 -10.61 3.13 -0.68
C GLU A 561 -10.40 2.41 -2.02
N PHE A 562 -10.34 1.07 -2.02
CA PHE A 562 -10.11 0.28 -3.22
C PHE A 562 -11.25 0.38 -4.24
N ASP A 563 -12.49 0.64 -3.79
CA ASP A 563 -13.60 0.89 -4.69
C ASP A 563 -13.42 2.16 -5.54
N HIS A 564 -12.57 3.10 -5.09
CA HIS A 564 -12.38 4.41 -5.71
C HIS A 564 -11.03 4.57 -6.45
N THR A 565 -10.22 3.50 -6.50
CA THR A 565 -8.86 3.53 -7.08
C THR A 565 -8.81 3.41 -8.59
N GLY A 566 -9.90 2.96 -9.23
CA GLY A 566 -9.98 2.78 -10.68
C GLY A 566 -9.70 4.06 -11.46
N LEU A 567 -9.19 3.91 -12.68
CA LEU A 567 -8.98 5.01 -13.63
C LEU A 567 -10.26 5.31 -14.45
N ILE A 568 -11.26 4.44 -14.34
CA ILE A 568 -12.55 4.51 -15.01
C ILE A 568 -13.63 4.29 -13.95
N TYR A 569 -14.68 5.10 -14.02
CA TYR A 569 -15.85 5.02 -13.15
C TYR A 569 -16.70 3.76 -13.37
N ASP A 570 -17.32 3.23 -12.31
CA ASP A 570 -18.18 2.04 -12.32
C ASP A 570 -19.70 2.35 -12.27
N GLY A 571 -20.05 3.62 -12.08
CA GLY A 571 -21.42 4.12 -12.05
C GLY A 571 -22.19 3.83 -10.77
N LYS A 572 -21.55 3.59 -9.61
CA LYS A 572 -22.25 3.20 -8.37
C LYS A 572 -22.23 4.25 -7.25
N ASP A 573 -21.15 4.99 -7.07
CA ASP A 573 -20.98 5.90 -5.92
C ASP A 573 -21.50 7.33 -6.16
N SER A 574 -21.70 8.10 -5.08
CA SER A 574 -22.29 9.45 -5.18
C SER A 574 -21.40 10.49 -5.86
N ASP A 575 -20.09 10.29 -5.83
CA ASP A 575 -19.08 11.11 -6.53
C ASP A 575 -18.71 10.51 -7.91
N ASP A 576 -19.39 9.43 -8.35
CA ASP A 576 -19.18 8.76 -9.62
C ASP A 576 -19.87 9.50 -10.78
N LEU A 577 -19.17 9.68 -11.90
CA LEU A 577 -19.65 10.46 -13.05
C LEU A 577 -20.31 9.63 -14.18
N GLY A 578 -20.46 8.33 -13.97
CA GLY A 578 -21.13 7.37 -14.84
C GLY A 578 -20.21 6.22 -15.28
N TYR A 579 -20.79 5.02 -15.42
CA TYR A 579 -20.05 3.83 -15.86
C TYR A 579 -19.27 4.07 -17.16
N GLY A 580 -17.99 3.72 -17.15
CA GLY A 580 -17.12 3.83 -18.32
C GLY A 580 -16.56 5.24 -18.56
N GLN A 581 -16.92 6.23 -17.75
CA GLN A 581 -16.31 7.56 -17.80
C GLN A 581 -14.86 7.48 -17.32
N LYS A 582 -13.94 8.05 -18.10
CA LYS A 582 -12.50 8.06 -17.81
C LYS A 582 -12.20 9.22 -16.86
N LYS A 583 -11.38 8.97 -15.84
CA LYS A 583 -10.86 9.99 -14.93
C LYS A 583 -9.62 10.68 -15.51
N LEU A 584 -9.19 11.79 -14.91
CA LEU A 584 -7.92 12.46 -15.24
C LEU A 584 -6.74 11.49 -15.14
N ALA A 585 -6.75 10.60 -14.16
CA ALA A 585 -5.71 9.59 -13.95
C ALA A 585 -5.58 8.62 -15.14
N TYR A 586 -6.65 8.35 -15.89
CA TYR A 586 -6.60 7.56 -17.14
C TYR A 586 -5.71 8.23 -18.19
N TYR A 587 -5.95 9.51 -18.44
CA TYR A 587 -5.20 10.28 -19.43
C TYR A 587 -3.77 10.55 -18.97
N THR A 588 -3.56 10.79 -17.67
CA THR A 588 -2.22 10.90 -17.09
C THR A 588 -1.42 9.62 -17.21
N TYR A 589 -2.03 8.44 -16.98
CA TYR A 589 -1.36 7.16 -17.21
C TYR A 589 -0.92 7.02 -18.67
N LYS A 590 -1.81 7.35 -19.61
CA LYS A 590 -1.50 7.33 -21.05
C LYS A 590 -0.34 8.26 -21.41
N MET A 591 -0.35 9.50 -20.93
CA MET A 591 0.75 10.45 -21.16
C MET A 591 2.06 9.93 -20.56
N MET A 592 2.01 9.36 -19.35
CA MET A 592 3.16 8.80 -18.68
C MET A 592 3.78 7.64 -19.47
N THR A 593 2.98 6.71 -19.99
CA THR A 593 3.51 5.61 -20.81
C THR A 593 4.07 6.13 -22.13
N GLU A 594 3.40 7.06 -22.81
CA GLU A 594 3.91 7.68 -24.05
C GLU A 594 5.29 8.35 -23.84
N LYS A 595 5.46 9.06 -22.72
CA LYS A 595 6.70 9.77 -22.40
C LYS A 595 7.80 8.84 -21.90
N LEU A 596 7.49 7.96 -20.95
CA LEU A 596 8.49 7.23 -20.17
C LEU A 596 8.73 5.77 -20.60
N GLU A 597 7.87 5.18 -21.44
CA GLU A 597 8.12 3.86 -22.01
C GLU A 597 9.41 3.88 -22.84
N GLY A 598 10.28 2.89 -22.61
CA GLY A 598 11.57 2.76 -23.28
C GLY A 598 12.67 3.66 -22.71
N CYS A 599 12.41 4.39 -21.62
CA CYS A 599 13.47 5.05 -20.87
C CYS A 599 14.41 4.02 -20.22
N ASN A 600 15.70 4.36 -20.13
CA ASN A 600 16.66 3.56 -19.39
C ASN A 600 16.46 3.74 -17.88
N LEU A 601 15.74 2.81 -17.25
CA LEU A 601 15.40 2.89 -15.83
C LEU A 601 16.61 2.72 -14.88
N SER A 602 17.77 2.24 -15.37
CA SER A 602 18.98 2.18 -14.54
C SER A 602 19.79 3.48 -14.51
N GLU A 603 19.44 4.48 -15.31
CA GLU A 603 20.19 5.73 -15.47
C GLU A 603 19.36 6.97 -15.09
N ILE A 604 18.30 6.79 -14.29
CA ILE A 604 17.48 7.91 -13.82
C ILE A 604 18.31 8.74 -12.82
N GLU A 605 18.45 10.03 -13.08
CA GLU A 605 19.19 10.97 -12.21
C GLU A 605 18.20 11.85 -11.43
N ARG A 606 18.36 11.95 -10.11
CA ARG A 606 17.67 12.97 -9.29
C ARG A 606 18.50 14.25 -9.30
N LEU A 607 17.91 15.35 -9.78
CA LEU A 607 18.56 16.65 -9.89
C LEU A 607 18.34 17.47 -8.61
N ASN A 608 19.37 18.20 -8.17
CA ASN A 608 19.25 19.18 -7.10
C ASN A 608 18.98 20.56 -7.69
N LEU A 609 17.71 20.96 -7.75
CA LEU A 609 17.26 22.26 -8.27
C LEU A 609 16.76 23.21 -7.16
N GLY A 610 17.05 22.89 -5.90
CA GLY A 610 16.66 23.67 -4.72
C GLY A 610 15.81 22.89 -3.73
N GLU A 611 15.46 23.55 -2.62
CA GLU A 611 14.72 22.93 -1.53
C GLU A 611 13.26 22.60 -1.91
N ARG A 612 12.76 21.45 -1.44
CA ARG A 612 11.39 20.96 -1.70
C ARG A 612 11.05 20.91 -3.19
N ILE A 613 11.99 20.44 -4.00
CA ILE A 613 11.81 20.20 -5.43
C ILE A 613 12.13 18.74 -5.72
N CYS A 614 11.21 18.09 -6.42
CA CYS A 614 11.43 16.80 -7.05
C CYS A 614 11.77 17.05 -8.51
N ALA A 615 12.96 16.66 -8.94
CA ALA A 615 13.39 16.77 -10.33
C ALA A 615 14.14 15.50 -10.73
N TYR A 616 13.69 14.86 -11.80
CA TYR A 616 14.24 13.60 -12.28
C TYR A 616 14.55 13.71 -13.77
N ARG A 617 15.74 13.28 -14.19
CA ARG A 617 16.12 13.14 -15.59
C ARG A 617 16.06 11.67 -16.00
N PHE A 618 15.17 11.36 -16.93
CA PHE A 618 15.12 10.11 -17.66
C PHE A 618 15.87 10.24 -18.97
N THR A 619 16.34 9.12 -19.51
CA THR A 619 17.01 9.06 -20.82
C THR A 619 16.24 8.13 -21.74
N LYS A 620 15.79 8.65 -22.89
CA LYS A 620 15.10 7.89 -23.95
C LYS A 620 15.77 8.16 -25.29
N GLN A 621 16.31 7.14 -25.94
CA GLN A 621 17.10 7.28 -27.18
C GLN A 621 18.22 8.35 -27.07
N ASN A 622 18.95 8.36 -25.95
CA ASN A 622 19.97 9.36 -25.62
C ASN A 622 19.48 10.81 -25.49
N LYS A 623 18.16 11.04 -25.46
CA LYS A 623 17.54 12.35 -25.23
C LYS A 623 17.01 12.43 -23.79
N PRO A 624 17.18 13.58 -23.11
CA PRO A 624 16.65 13.75 -21.77
C PRO A 624 15.14 14.00 -21.77
N VAL A 625 14.45 13.40 -20.81
CA VAL A 625 13.08 13.76 -20.40
C VAL A 625 13.14 14.11 -18.93
N TYR A 626 12.80 15.34 -18.58
CA TYR A 626 12.75 15.75 -17.18
C TYR A 626 11.32 15.66 -16.66
N VAL A 627 11.14 15.18 -15.43
CA VAL A 627 9.87 15.27 -14.70
C VAL A 627 10.11 16.04 -13.40
N ILE A 628 9.38 17.14 -13.21
CA ILE A 628 9.67 18.13 -12.17
C ILE A 628 8.40 18.61 -11.45
N TRP A 629 8.44 18.74 -10.12
CA TRP A 629 7.40 19.40 -9.31
C TRP A 629 7.95 19.96 -7.98
N ALA A 630 7.19 20.86 -7.36
CA ALA A 630 7.40 21.31 -5.99
C ALA A 630 6.72 20.38 -4.97
N GLN A 631 7.38 20.11 -3.84
CA GLN A 631 6.91 19.22 -2.76
C GLN A 631 6.02 19.94 -1.73
#